data_AF-A0A9E4ZPY3-F1
#
_entry.id   AF-A0A9E4ZPY3-F1
#
_cell.length_a   1.000
_cell.length_b   1.000
_cell.length_c   1.000
_cell.angle_alpha   90.00
_cell.angle_beta   90.00
_cell.angle_gamma   90.00
#
_symmetry.space_group_name_H-M   'P 1'
#
loop_
_entity.id
_entity.type
_entity.pdbx_description
1 polymer ?
#
loop_
_entity_poly.entity_id
_entity_poly.type
_entity_poly.pdbx_seq_one_letter_code
_entity_poly.pdbx_strand_id
1 'polypeptide(L)'
;MEFMNKTEREILLTLANSGGKADYSSILSKLSYLPEESIRKSIQSLYEKNYISILKENNNIVFVLDKKVGLSVQYLNLQKVLLSKGLDEFKTRLLNARNLQDKEKQAEEVKNATNDLLAIIGLALTRLLANNPELTIPEYLDLIKVINDEILSKVTSTIEDSLLKSLITNILGERSEQQKQ
;
A
#
# COMPACT_ATOMS: atom_id res chain seq x y z
N MET A 1 -15.22 0.48 -9.70
CA MET A 1 -14.61 1.56 -8.90
C MET A 1 -13.54 2.19 -9.77
N GLU A 2 -13.58 3.50 -9.95
CA GLU A 2 -12.57 4.23 -10.70
C GLU A 2 -11.50 4.73 -9.73
N PHE A 3 -10.22 4.45 -10.00
CA PHE A 3 -9.13 4.89 -9.14
C PHE A 3 -8.76 6.34 -9.44
N MET A 4 -8.45 7.08 -8.38
CA MET A 4 -7.90 8.43 -8.47
C MET A 4 -6.58 8.40 -9.25
N ASN A 5 -6.32 9.39 -10.10
CA ASN A 5 -5.09 9.40 -10.88
C ASN A 5 -3.87 9.65 -9.98
N LYS A 6 -2.67 9.26 -10.43
CA LYS A 6 -1.47 9.32 -9.60
C LYS A 6 -1.14 10.74 -9.10
N THR A 7 -1.28 11.75 -9.96
CA THR A 7 -0.99 13.15 -9.60
C THR A 7 -1.97 13.67 -8.54
N GLU A 8 -3.25 13.37 -8.67
CA GLU A 8 -4.27 13.69 -7.65
C GLU A 8 -3.90 13.05 -6.30
N ARG A 9 -3.53 11.75 -6.29
CA ARG A 9 -3.10 11.05 -5.08
C ARG A 9 -1.87 11.72 -4.45
N GLU A 10 -0.86 12.03 -5.26
CA GLU A 10 0.37 12.69 -4.79
C GLU A 10 0.11 14.07 -4.19
N ILE A 11 -0.83 14.85 -4.74
CA ILE A 11 -1.26 16.12 -4.17
C ILE A 11 -1.92 15.91 -2.81
N LEU A 12 -2.86 14.97 -2.68
CA LEU A 12 -3.55 14.70 -1.41
C LEU A 12 -2.59 14.19 -0.33
N LEU A 13 -1.64 13.32 -0.71
CA LEU A 13 -0.57 12.85 0.19
C LEU A 13 0.34 14.02 0.60
N THR A 14 0.70 14.90 -0.34
CA THR A 14 1.50 16.09 -0.07
C THR A 14 0.83 17.03 0.92
N LEU A 15 -0.48 17.28 0.75
CA LEU A 15 -1.28 18.08 1.68
C LEU A 15 -1.35 17.44 3.05
N ALA A 16 -1.66 16.15 3.13
CA ALA A 16 -1.72 15.41 4.39
C ALA A 16 -0.39 15.47 5.15
N ASN A 17 0.73 15.26 4.45
CA ASN A 17 2.08 15.33 5.03
C ASN A 17 2.49 16.77 5.43
N SER A 18 1.79 17.78 4.93
CA SER A 18 1.99 19.19 5.31
C SER A 18 1.07 19.65 6.45
N GLY A 19 0.38 18.72 7.12
CA GLY A 19 -0.58 19.03 8.18
C GLY A 19 -1.98 19.35 7.67
N GLY A 20 -2.32 18.91 6.45
CA GLY A 20 -3.64 19.09 5.85
C GLY A 20 -3.82 20.43 5.12
N LYS A 21 -2.78 21.26 5.01
CA LYS A 21 -2.82 22.51 4.25
C LYS A 21 -1.49 22.83 3.58
N ALA A 22 -1.53 23.44 2.40
CA ALA A 22 -0.35 23.98 1.72
C ALA A 22 -0.74 25.07 0.72
N ASP A 23 0.17 26.02 0.48
CA ASP A 23 0.04 26.94 -0.66
C ASP A 23 0.49 26.28 -1.97
N TYR A 24 0.18 26.93 -3.10
CA TYR A 24 0.51 26.43 -4.43
C TYR A 24 2.02 26.23 -4.63
N SER A 25 2.85 27.19 -4.18
CA SER A 25 4.31 27.10 -4.27
C SER A 25 4.89 25.90 -3.51
N SER A 26 4.32 25.57 -2.35
CA SER A 26 4.71 24.42 -1.53
C SER A 26 4.35 23.11 -2.23
N ILE A 27 3.20 23.04 -2.90
CA ILE A 27 2.83 21.88 -3.70
C ILE A 27 3.78 21.73 -4.90
N LEU A 28 4.04 22.81 -5.64
CA LEU A 28 4.94 22.79 -6.80
C LEU A 28 6.36 22.38 -6.45
N SER A 29 6.90 22.89 -5.34
CA SER A 29 8.25 22.53 -4.90
C SER A 29 8.36 21.03 -4.55
N LYS A 30 7.37 20.48 -3.85
CA LYS A 30 7.34 19.07 -3.46
C LYS A 30 7.05 18.11 -4.62
N LEU A 31 6.33 18.58 -5.63
CA LEU A 31 5.96 17.82 -6.82
C LEU A 31 6.67 18.31 -8.08
N SER A 32 7.88 18.85 -7.93
CA SER A 32 8.66 19.46 -9.02
C SER A 32 9.04 18.51 -10.16
N TYR A 33 8.91 17.20 -9.94
CA TYR A 33 9.08 16.17 -10.98
C TYR A 33 7.85 16.01 -11.89
N LEU A 34 6.73 16.66 -11.58
CA LEU A 34 5.53 16.68 -12.41
C LEU A 34 5.41 18.00 -13.18
N PRO A 35 4.82 17.99 -14.40
CA PRO A 35 4.49 19.22 -15.11
C PRO A 35 3.52 20.09 -14.29
N GLU A 36 3.80 21.39 -14.20
CA GLU A 36 2.95 22.34 -13.48
C GLU A 36 1.48 22.28 -13.96
N GLU A 37 1.28 22.17 -15.28
CA GLU A 37 -0.05 22.08 -15.87
C GLU A 37 -0.83 20.85 -15.38
N SER A 38 -0.14 19.72 -15.18
CA SER A 38 -0.75 18.51 -14.62
C SER A 38 -1.17 18.70 -13.16
N ILE A 39 -0.34 19.41 -12.38
CA ILE A 39 -0.64 19.75 -10.98
C ILE A 39 -1.87 20.66 -10.94
N ARG A 40 -1.90 21.73 -11.75
CA ARG A 40 -3.01 22.68 -11.84
C ARG A 40 -4.33 21.99 -12.17
N LYS A 41 -4.36 21.16 -13.21
CA LYS A 41 -5.56 20.38 -13.60
C LYS A 41 -6.01 19.44 -12.50
N SER A 42 -5.07 18.79 -11.83
CA SER A 42 -5.37 17.85 -10.75
C SER A 42 -5.92 18.57 -9.51
N ILE A 43 -5.38 19.73 -9.15
CA ILE A 43 -5.93 20.58 -8.07
C ILE A 43 -7.36 21.01 -8.39
N GLN A 44 -7.62 21.45 -9.62
CA GLN A 44 -8.96 21.81 -10.06
C GLN A 44 -9.93 20.62 -9.92
N SER A 45 -9.55 19.45 -10.43
CA SER A 45 -10.33 18.22 -10.31
C SER A 45 -10.60 17.82 -8.85
N LEU A 46 -9.59 17.89 -7.98
CA LEU A 46 -9.73 17.59 -6.56
C LEU A 46 -10.69 18.56 -5.84
N TYR A 47 -10.67 19.83 -6.23
CA TYR A 47 -11.60 20.83 -5.72
C TYR A 47 -13.03 20.54 -6.18
N GLU A 48 -13.24 20.27 -7.48
CA GLU A 48 -14.55 19.92 -8.05
C GLU A 48 -15.15 18.66 -7.40
N LYS A 49 -14.29 17.70 -7.04
CA LYS A 49 -14.65 16.46 -6.35
C LYS A 49 -14.78 16.60 -4.82
N ASN A 50 -14.56 17.79 -4.25
CA ASN A 50 -14.60 18.08 -2.81
C ASN A 50 -13.56 17.32 -1.95
N TYR A 51 -12.42 16.90 -2.53
CA TYR A 51 -11.31 16.35 -1.73
C TYR A 51 -10.48 17.45 -1.05
N ILE A 52 -10.55 18.68 -1.59
CA ILE A 52 -9.88 19.86 -1.05
C ILE A 52 -10.81 21.08 -1.09
N SER A 53 -10.55 22.02 -0.19
CA SER A 53 -11.11 23.37 -0.18
C SER A 53 -10.03 24.40 -0.51
N ILE A 54 -10.44 25.53 -1.06
CA ILE A 54 -9.54 26.65 -1.37
C ILE A 54 -9.85 27.81 -0.44
N LEU A 55 -8.85 28.28 0.29
CA LEU A 55 -8.92 29.44 1.17
C LEU A 55 -7.98 30.53 0.66
N LYS A 56 -8.33 31.78 0.95
CA LYS A 56 -7.45 32.93 0.74
C LYS A 56 -6.94 33.41 2.10
N GLU A 57 -5.64 33.24 2.35
CA GLU A 57 -4.98 33.65 3.59
C GLU A 57 -3.81 34.58 3.24
N ASN A 58 -3.77 35.79 3.81
CA ASN A 58 -2.65 36.73 3.66
C ASN A 58 -2.16 36.94 2.20
N ASN A 59 -3.11 37.18 1.27
CA ASN A 59 -2.87 37.27 -0.18
C ASN A 59 -2.40 35.99 -0.89
N ASN A 60 -2.28 34.87 -0.18
CA ASN A 60 -1.95 33.57 -0.77
C ASN A 60 -3.19 32.68 -0.89
N ILE A 61 -3.16 31.81 -1.90
CA ILE A 61 -4.14 30.74 -2.06
C ILE A 61 -3.62 29.51 -1.30
N VAL A 62 -4.41 29.03 -0.35
CA VAL A 62 -4.11 27.86 0.47
C VAL A 62 -5.11 26.77 0.16
N PHE A 63 -4.60 25.58 -0.14
CA PHE A 63 -5.41 24.38 -0.33
C PHE A 63 -5.50 23.63 0.99
N VAL A 64 -6.71 23.24 1.36
CA VAL A 64 -7.00 22.54 2.61
C VAL A 64 -7.64 21.21 2.31
N LEU A 65 -7.10 20.15 2.89
CA LEU A 65 -7.59 18.79 2.72
C LEU A 65 -8.94 18.61 3.42
N ASP A 66 -9.88 17.92 2.77
CA ASP A 66 -11.10 17.50 3.46
C ASP A 66 -10.78 16.56 4.63
N LYS A 67 -11.55 16.66 5.72
CA LYS A 67 -11.30 15.90 6.94
C LYS A 67 -11.35 14.39 6.71
N LYS A 68 -12.29 13.89 5.91
CA LYS A 68 -12.42 12.44 5.63
C LYS A 68 -11.25 11.95 4.80
N VAL A 69 -10.78 12.76 3.87
CA VAL A 69 -9.61 12.47 3.05
C VAL A 69 -8.35 12.42 3.92
N GLY A 70 -8.17 13.41 4.81
CA GLY A 70 -7.08 13.42 5.77
C GLY A 70 -7.05 12.18 6.67
N LEU A 71 -8.20 11.77 7.20
CA LEU A 71 -8.32 10.53 7.98
C LEU A 71 -7.97 9.29 7.14
N SER A 72 -8.39 9.26 5.87
CA SER A 72 -8.10 8.13 4.98
C SER A 72 -6.61 8.00 4.68
N VAL A 73 -5.91 9.12 4.49
CA VAL A 73 -4.45 9.13 4.36
C VAL A 73 -3.76 8.68 5.65
N GLN A 74 -4.27 9.09 6.81
CA GLN A 74 -3.74 8.61 8.10
C GLN A 74 -3.92 7.09 8.26
N TYR A 75 -5.08 6.55 7.91
CA TYR A 75 -5.32 5.10 7.95
C TYR A 75 -4.42 4.34 6.98
N LEU A 76 -4.19 4.87 5.78
CA LEU A 76 -3.23 4.33 4.83
C LEU A 76 -1.81 4.31 5.41
N ASN A 77 -1.36 5.41 6.01
CA ASN A 77 -0.04 5.47 6.65
C ASN A 77 0.09 4.46 7.80
N LEU A 78 -0.97 4.26 8.58
CA LEU A 78 -1.01 3.22 9.61
C LEU A 78 -0.85 1.82 8.99
N GLN A 79 -1.55 1.50 7.90
CA GLN A 79 -1.40 0.21 7.24
C GLN A 79 0.01 0.03 6.65
N LYS A 80 0.63 1.09 6.11
CA LYS A 80 2.03 1.07 5.64
C LYS A 80 3.00 0.76 6.78
N VAL A 81 2.80 1.35 7.96
CA VAL A 81 3.62 1.06 9.16
C VAL A 81 3.46 -0.39 9.61
N LEU A 82 2.22 -0.89 9.66
CA LEU A 82 1.95 -2.29 10.03
C LEU A 82 2.59 -3.27 9.05
N LEU A 83 2.51 -2.98 7.76
CA LEU A 83 3.15 -3.79 6.73
C LEU A 83 4.68 -3.75 6.85
N SER A 84 5.28 -2.59 7.11
CA SER A 84 6.72 -2.48 7.35
C SER A 84 7.16 -3.36 8.52
N LYS A 85 6.43 -3.34 9.64
CA LYS A 85 6.73 -4.22 10.78
C LYS A 85 6.58 -5.71 10.42
N GLY A 86 5.53 -6.06 9.69
CA GLY A 86 5.32 -7.42 9.19
C GLY A 86 6.44 -7.90 8.26
N LEU A 87 7.00 -7.00 7.44
CA LEU A 87 8.15 -7.32 6.59
C LEU A 87 9.44 -7.56 7.38
N ASP A 88 9.67 -6.79 8.44
CA ASP A 88 10.86 -6.98 9.29
C ASP A 88 10.78 -8.31 10.05
N GLU A 89 9.58 -8.65 10.54
CA GLU A 89 9.32 -9.95 11.16
C GLU A 89 9.48 -11.10 10.15
N PHE A 90 8.91 -10.96 8.96
CA PHE A 90 9.07 -11.93 7.88
C PHE A 90 10.54 -12.18 7.54
N LYS A 91 11.33 -11.12 7.35
CA LYS A 91 12.78 -11.23 7.09
C LYS A 91 13.50 -11.96 8.22
N THR A 92 13.18 -11.62 9.47
CA THR A 92 13.79 -12.26 10.65
C THR A 92 13.48 -13.75 10.69
N ARG A 93 12.23 -14.14 10.43
CA ARG A 93 11.80 -15.53 10.39
C ARG A 93 12.47 -16.31 9.26
N LEU A 94 12.62 -15.70 8.08
CA LEU A 94 13.37 -16.32 6.98
C LEU A 94 14.84 -16.56 7.32
N LEU A 95 15.50 -15.61 7.99
CA LEU A 95 16.88 -15.78 8.44
C LEU A 95 17.01 -16.92 9.46
N ASN A 96 16.08 -17.00 10.41
CA ASN A 96 16.05 -18.08 11.40
C ASN A 96 15.78 -19.45 10.74
N ALA A 97 14.85 -19.51 9.78
CA ALA A 97 14.54 -20.73 9.04
C ALA A 97 15.75 -21.27 8.25
N ARG A 98 16.60 -20.39 7.72
CA ARG A 98 17.85 -20.78 7.03
C ARG A 98 18.86 -21.47 7.94
N ASN A 99 18.82 -21.21 9.24
CA ASN A 99 19.72 -21.81 10.21
C ASN A 99 19.21 -23.17 10.74
N LEU A 100 18.01 -23.59 10.33
CA LEU A 100 17.47 -24.90 10.67
C LEU A 100 18.16 -25.99 9.84
N GLN A 101 18.59 -27.06 10.51
CA GLN A 101 19.16 -28.24 9.84
C GLN A 101 18.06 -29.13 9.22
N ASP A 102 16.85 -29.08 9.76
CA ASP A 102 15.70 -29.84 9.32
C ASP A 102 14.96 -29.11 8.18
N LYS A 103 15.03 -29.69 6.98
CA LYS A 103 14.44 -29.12 5.76
C LYS A 103 12.91 -29.02 5.82
N GLU A 104 12.24 -29.95 6.50
CA GLU A 104 10.77 -29.91 6.61
C GLU A 104 10.33 -28.76 7.50
N LYS A 105 10.99 -28.59 8.65
CA LYS A 105 10.75 -27.46 9.55
C LYS A 105 11.10 -26.11 8.93
N GLN A 106 12.17 -26.06 8.13
CA GLN A 106 12.53 -24.88 7.36
C GLN A 106 11.41 -24.48 6.39
N ALA A 107 10.88 -25.45 5.64
CA ALA A 107 9.80 -25.20 4.69
C ALA A 107 8.50 -24.76 5.38
N GLU A 108 8.16 -25.39 6.51
CA GLU A 108 6.99 -25.03 7.31
C GLU A 108 7.10 -23.61 7.87
N GLU A 109 8.27 -23.22 8.39
CA GLU A 109 8.48 -21.87 8.94
C GLU A 109 8.38 -20.79 7.85
N VAL A 110 8.93 -21.06 6.67
CA VAL A 110 8.82 -20.15 5.51
C VAL A 110 7.36 -20.01 5.06
N LYS A 111 6.60 -21.12 5.03
CA LYS A 111 5.17 -21.11 4.71
C LYS A 111 4.39 -20.24 5.72
N ASN A 112 4.61 -20.46 7.02
CA ASN A 112 3.92 -19.74 8.07
C ASN A 112 4.23 -18.24 8.02
N ALA A 113 5.51 -17.86 7.87
CA ALA A 113 5.91 -16.46 7.72
C ALA A 113 5.26 -15.80 6.50
N THR A 114 5.14 -16.53 5.38
CA THR A 114 4.49 -16.04 4.16
C THR A 114 2.99 -15.82 4.39
N ASN A 115 2.31 -16.78 5.02
CA ASN A 115 0.89 -16.67 5.33
C ASN A 115 0.58 -15.48 6.24
N ASP A 116 1.41 -15.24 7.25
CA ASP A 116 1.24 -14.12 8.17
C ASP A 116 1.39 -12.77 7.44
N LEU A 117 2.39 -12.66 6.56
CA LEU A 117 2.56 -11.45 5.73
C LEU A 117 1.37 -11.23 4.78
N LEU A 118 0.89 -12.29 4.14
CA LEU A 118 -0.30 -12.22 3.28
C LEU A 118 -1.57 -11.85 4.06
N ALA A 119 -1.71 -12.33 5.30
CA ALA A 119 -2.81 -11.97 6.18
C ALA A 119 -2.77 -10.48 6.52
N ILE A 120 -1.59 -9.92 6.83
CA ILE A 120 -1.41 -8.47 7.06
C ILE A 120 -1.85 -7.67 5.83
N ILE A 121 -1.41 -8.08 4.64
CA ILE A 121 -1.78 -7.44 3.37
C ILE A 121 -3.30 -7.51 3.13
N GLY A 122 -3.90 -8.69 3.32
CA GLY A 122 -5.34 -8.90 3.13
C GLY A 122 -6.20 -8.09 4.11
N LEU A 123 -5.80 -8.03 5.39
CA LEU A 123 -6.48 -7.21 6.40
C LEU A 123 -6.39 -5.72 6.06
N ALA A 124 -5.22 -5.25 5.62
CA ALA A 124 -5.05 -3.87 5.23
C ALA A 124 -5.94 -3.50 4.05
N LEU A 125 -5.96 -4.31 2.98
CA LEU A 125 -6.85 -4.08 1.83
C LEU A 125 -8.33 -4.01 2.26
N THR A 126 -8.76 -4.93 3.12
CA THR A 126 -10.13 -4.94 3.66
C THR A 126 -10.46 -3.64 4.40
N ARG A 127 -9.51 -3.13 5.22
CA ARG A 127 -9.69 -1.88 5.97
C ARG A 127 -9.70 -0.65 5.08
N LEU A 128 -8.88 -0.64 4.04
CA LEU A 128 -8.77 0.48 3.10
C LEU A 128 -9.98 0.58 2.17
N LEU A 129 -10.63 -0.55 1.86
CA LEU A 129 -11.86 -0.57 1.06
C LEU A 129 -13.00 0.27 1.66
N ALA A 130 -13.00 0.46 2.98
CA ALA A 130 -14.05 1.19 3.68
C ALA A 130 -13.89 2.73 3.60
N ASN A 131 -12.70 3.27 3.29
CA ASN A 131 -12.41 4.70 3.43
C ASN A 131 -11.62 5.26 2.23
N ASN A 132 -12.31 5.99 1.34
CA ASN A 132 -11.77 6.57 0.09
C ASN A 132 -10.88 5.56 -0.68
N PRO A 133 -11.44 4.40 -1.07
CA PRO A 133 -10.68 3.33 -1.72
C PRO A 133 -10.07 3.75 -3.07
N GLU A 134 -10.64 4.74 -3.75
CA GLU A 134 -10.10 5.34 -4.96
C GLU A 134 -8.73 5.99 -4.76
N LEU A 135 -8.42 6.46 -3.54
CA LEU A 135 -7.12 7.00 -3.14
C LEU A 135 -6.23 5.93 -2.51
N THR A 136 -6.77 5.20 -1.52
CA THR A 136 -5.94 4.41 -0.60
C THR A 136 -5.52 3.06 -1.17
N ILE A 137 -6.40 2.38 -1.91
CA ILE A 137 -6.11 1.08 -2.52
C ILE A 137 -4.98 1.16 -3.55
N PRO A 138 -5.00 2.05 -4.56
CA PRO A 138 -3.94 2.07 -5.57
C PRO A 138 -2.58 2.40 -4.94
N GLU A 139 -2.54 3.28 -3.95
CA GLU A 139 -1.30 3.63 -3.23
C GLU A 139 -0.76 2.47 -2.39
N TYR A 140 -1.63 1.65 -1.81
CA TYR A 140 -1.21 0.44 -1.09
C TYR A 140 -0.77 -0.68 -2.05
N LEU A 141 -1.44 -0.83 -3.20
CA LEU A 141 -1.07 -1.80 -4.24
C LEU A 141 0.28 -1.47 -4.88
N ASP A 142 0.59 -0.20 -5.13
CA ASP A 142 1.90 0.23 -5.64
C ASP A 142 3.02 -0.23 -4.69
N LEU A 143 2.78 -0.16 -3.37
CA LEU A 143 3.72 -0.64 -2.35
C LEU A 143 3.82 -2.17 -2.29
N ILE A 144 2.69 -2.89 -2.41
CA ILE A 144 2.68 -4.36 -2.51
C ILE A 144 3.46 -4.82 -3.74
N LYS A 145 3.32 -4.13 -4.86
CA LYS A 145 4.05 -4.45 -6.10
C LYS A 145 5.56 -4.38 -5.87
N VAL A 146 6.06 -3.34 -5.23
CA VAL A 146 7.49 -3.22 -4.87
C VAL A 146 7.92 -4.39 -3.98
N ILE A 147 7.12 -4.73 -2.95
CA ILE A 147 7.42 -5.86 -2.06
C ILE A 147 7.47 -7.19 -2.83
N ASN A 148 6.51 -7.42 -3.71
CA ASN A 148 6.45 -8.61 -4.53
C ASN A 148 7.70 -8.74 -5.41
N ASP A 149 8.03 -7.66 -6.13
CA ASP A 149 9.08 -7.64 -7.12
C ASP A 149 10.48 -7.72 -6.46
N GLU A 150 10.65 -7.10 -5.29
CA GLU A 150 11.96 -7.03 -4.62
C GLU A 150 12.22 -8.12 -3.59
N ILE A 151 11.18 -8.65 -2.94
CA ILE A 151 11.30 -9.56 -1.79
C ILE A 151 10.70 -10.92 -2.12
N LEU A 152 9.39 -10.99 -2.37
CA LEU A 152 8.69 -12.28 -2.48
C LEU A 152 9.17 -13.09 -3.68
N SER A 153 9.34 -12.45 -4.84
CA SER A 153 9.87 -13.09 -6.06
C SER A 153 11.21 -13.80 -5.80
N LYS A 154 12.11 -13.16 -5.04
CA LYS A 154 13.43 -13.69 -4.71
C LYS A 154 13.35 -14.80 -3.66
N VAL A 155 12.46 -14.68 -2.68
CA VAL A 155 12.24 -15.72 -1.68
C VAL A 155 11.68 -16.99 -2.34
N THR A 156 10.73 -16.86 -3.26
CA THR A 156 10.20 -18.02 -4.01
C THR A 156 11.26 -18.73 -4.84
N SER A 157 12.23 -18.00 -5.42
CA SER A 157 13.37 -18.61 -6.13
C SER A 157 14.38 -19.34 -5.23
N THR A 158 14.31 -19.15 -3.91
CA THR A 158 15.20 -19.83 -2.94
C THR A 158 14.58 -21.11 -2.39
N ILE A 159 13.27 -21.29 -2.53
CA ILE A 159 12.55 -22.50 -2.14
C ILE A 159 12.65 -23.47 -3.33
N GLU A 160 13.12 -24.70 -3.13
CA GLU A 160 13.16 -25.71 -4.20
C GLU A 160 11.78 -25.80 -4.88
N ASP A 161 11.78 -25.81 -6.21
CA ASP A 161 10.59 -25.72 -7.08
C ASP A 161 9.52 -26.80 -6.77
N SER A 162 9.94 -27.92 -6.16
CA SER A 162 9.08 -29.00 -5.66
C SER A 162 8.22 -28.59 -4.45
N LEU A 163 8.78 -27.79 -3.53
CA LEU A 163 8.11 -27.23 -2.36
C LEU A 163 7.18 -26.09 -2.75
N LEU A 164 7.58 -25.26 -3.72
CA LEU A 164 6.73 -24.20 -4.25
C LEU A 164 5.48 -24.79 -4.94
N LYS A 165 5.66 -25.84 -5.75
CA LYS A 165 4.56 -26.56 -6.40
C LYS A 165 3.62 -27.23 -5.41
N SER A 166 4.12 -27.86 -4.34
CA SER A 166 3.25 -28.48 -3.32
C SER A 166 2.47 -27.43 -2.51
N LEU A 167 3.07 -26.28 -2.22
CA LEU A 167 2.41 -25.16 -1.54
C LEU A 167 1.30 -24.53 -2.39
N ILE A 168 1.55 -24.27 -3.67
CA ILE A 168 0.54 -23.73 -4.60
C ILE A 168 -0.61 -24.73 -4.78
N THR A 169 -0.29 -26.02 -4.87
CA THR A 169 -1.30 -27.08 -5.04
C THR A 169 -2.17 -27.23 -3.80
N ASN A 170 -1.62 -27.09 -2.59
CA ASN A 170 -2.42 -27.14 -1.36
C ASN A 170 -3.32 -25.90 -1.19
N ILE A 171 -2.81 -24.70 -1.50
CA ILE A 171 -3.59 -23.45 -1.41
C ILE A 171 -4.72 -23.42 -2.45
N LEU A 172 -4.51 -23.98 -3.65
CA LEU A 172 -5.51 -24.03 -4.71
C LEU A 172 -6.40 -25.29 -4.65
N GLY A 173 -5.92 -26.39 -4.06
CA GLY A 173 -6.61 -27.68 -3.94
C GLY A 173 -7.68 -27.69 -2.87
N GLU A 174 -7.47 -27.03 -1.73
CA GLU A 174 -8.45 -26.95 -0.63
C GLU A 174 -9.76 -26.25 -1.05
N ARG A 175 -9.75 -25.43 -2.11
CA ARG A 175 -10.97 -24.82 -2.66
C ARG A 175 -11.86 -25.78 -3.46
N SER A 176 -11.31 -26.91 -3.91
CA SER A 176 -12.06 -27.88 -4.72
C SER A 176 -12.78 -28.97 -3.90
N GLU A 177 -12.38 -29.17 -2.65
CA GLU A 177 -13.03 -30.14 -1.76
C GLU A 177 -14.16 -29.51 -0.92
N GLN A 178 -14.10 -28.21 -0.63
CA GLN A 178 -15.15 -27.51 0.13
C GLN A 178 -16.41 -27.18 -0.70
N GLN A 179 -16.44 -27.47 -2.00
CA GLN A 179 -17.64 -27.30 -2.85
C GLN A 179 -18.39 -28.61 -3.11
N LYS A 180 -18.03 -29.71 -2.43
CA LYS A 180 -18.66 -31.03 -2.59
C LYS A 180 -19.26 -31.63 -1.30
N GLN A 181 -19.41 -30.85 -0.24
CA GLN A 181 -20.14 -31.29 0.97
C GLN A 181 -21.42 -30.48 1.17
#